data_AF-A0A2D9IT10-F1
#
_entry.id   AF-A0A2D9IT10-F1
#
_cell.length_a   1.000
_cell.length_b   1.000
_cell.length_c   1.000
_cell.angle_alpha   90.00
_cell.angle_beta   90.00
_cell.angle_gamma   90.00
#
_symmetry.space_group_name_H-M   'P 1'
#
loop_
_entity.id
_entity.type
_entity.pdbx_description
1 polymer ?
#
loop_
_entity_poly.entity_id
_entity_poly.type
_entity_poly.pdbx_seq_one_letter_code
_entity_poly.pdbx_strand_id
1 'polypeptide(L)'
;MRKILLIFLLIPLLHHSQQYGNEWINYSQQYFKFPIYKTGIHRLEYNTIKITLFQSGVDISTITTNEFQVFGKEKEVAIHIEDEDGNGFLNGDDYIEFYAEKNTSWLDSLVYTSPEYVTDPYYSLFNDTIRYYLTWTSQGGAQRMIKEDSINFNSFTPRNYCWNKNYVKFFSNYTFGEQEEGLSSPLFEQGEGWVGPVLTKGNSNSVNISSENVYSSGPSSKARVTIISSNSAEVLPPVTPPPPNHNTKLYFNNLPIVDTSYYGYDKINFSFPVNVNSSTSSITHEIGAIGQGTDRQHISEITLWYPHNFNFNGDSTFTFGLANNPNSLKSRVDFTNLHSSVNNPILYVINNEIKRIKVVYNGSNGSVLIPNSTIGDSSICYITDSLNFFTINDFSPVGTNGFFRDFESLNLNDAYIIVSHKKLMTGAKNYGTYRS
;
A
#
# COMPACT_ATOMS: atom_id res chain seq x y z
N MET A 1 47.19 9.90 -18.76
CA MET A 1 46.62 8.53 -18.86
C MET A 1 46.57 7.81 -17.51
N ARG A 2 47.64 7.76 -16.68
CA ARG A 2 47.63 7.11 -15.35
C ARG A 2 46.56 7.61 -14.35
N LYS A 3 46.19 8.90 -14.39
CA LYS A 3 45.13 9.46 -13.52
C LYS A 3 43.70 9.13 -13.98
N ILE A 4 43.49 8.83 -15.26
CA ILE A 4 42.18 8.46 -15.82
C ILE A 4 41.87 6.98 -15.52
N LEU A 5 42.90 6.13 -15.50
CA LEU A 5 42.77 4.72 -15.13
C LEU A 5 42.34 4.53 -13.65
N LEU A 6 42.80 5.42 -12.75
CA LEU A 6 42.42 5.39 -11.34
C LEU A 6 40.95 5.79 -11.11
N ILE A 7 40.41 6.68 -11.95
CA ILE A 7 39.00 7.09 -11.91
C ILE A 7 38.10 5.94 -12.39
N PHE A 8 38.51 5.20 -13.43
CA PHE A 8 37.78 4.02 -13.90
C PHE A 8 37.80 2.83 -12.92
N LEU A 9 38.83 2.73 -12.05
CA LEU A 9 38.94 1.68 -11.04
C LEU A 9 38.14 1.95 -9.76
N LEU A 10 37.66 3.19 -9.55
CA LEU A 10 36.86 3.60 -8.39
C LEU A 10 35.35 3.61 -8.66
N ILE A 11 34.93 3.47 -9.92
CA ILE A 11 33.51 3.39 -10.31
C ILE A 11 32.78 2.10 -9.84
N PRO A 12 33.42 0.93 -9.62
CA PRO A 12 32.70 -0.25 -9.14
C PRO A 12 32.45 -0.24 -7.62
N LEU A 13 32.71 0.84 -6.88
CA LEU A 13 32.38 0.91 -5.45
C LEU A 13 30.94 1.38 -5.17
N LEU A 14 30.17 1.68 -6.21
CA LEU A 14 28.73 1.97 -6.12
C LEU A 14 27.91 0.78 -6.63
N HIS A 15 28.19 -0.42 -6.11
CA HIS A 15 27.25 -1.53 -6.27
C HIS A 15 26.19 -1.38 -5.19
N HIS A 16 24.97 -0.99 -5.58
CA HIS A 16 23.80 -1.29 -4.76
C HIS A 16 23.63 -2.82 -4.80
N SER A 17 23.95 -3.48 -3.68
CA SER A 17 23.49 -4.86 -3.49
C SER A 17 21.98 -4.89 -3.70
N GLN A 18 21.49 -5.95 -4.33
CA GLN A 18 20.06 -6.18 -4.42
C GLN A 18 19.51 -6.22 -2.99
N GLN A 19 18.56 -5.34 -2.66
CA GLN A 19 17.85 -5.42 -1.40
C GLN A 19 16.84 -6.56 -1.50
N TYR A 20 16.88 -7.47 -0.54
CA TYR A 20 16.00 -8.63 -0.43
C TYR A 20 14.74 -8.33 0.40
N GLY A 21 14.63 -7.14 0.99
CA GLY A 21 13.48 -6.69 1.80
C GLY A 21 13.55 -7.12 3.26
N ASN A 22 14.60 -7.86 3.66
CA ASN A 22 14.77 -8.40 5.01
C ASN A 22 15.88 -7.66 5.80
N GLU A 23 16.42 -6.56 5.27
CA GLU A 23 17.54 -5.82 5.87
C GLU A 23 17.21 -5.18 7.23
N TRP A 24 15.92 -5.03 7.53
CA TRP A 24 15.44 -4.53 8.81
C TRP A 24 15.53 -5.57 9.95
N ILE A 25 15.80 -6.84 9.63
CA ILE A 25 15.91 -7.92 10.61
C ILE A 25 17.31 -7.90 11.25
N ASN A 26 17.34 -7.68 12.56
CA ASN A 26 18.50 -7.94 13.39
C ASN A 26 18.36 -9.32 14.04
N TYR A 27 19.11 -10.31 13.57
CA TYR A 27 19.02 -11.69 14.06
C TYR A 27 19.39 -11.88 15.54
N SER A 28 19.94 -10.86 16.20
CA SER A 28 20.21 -10.87 17.65
C SER A 28 19.03 -10.34 18.48
N GLN A 29 17.95 -9.87 17.86
CA GLN A 29 16.75 -9.35 18.52
C GLN A 29 15.58 -10.34 18.49
N GLN A 30 14.70 -10.23 19.49
CA GLN A 30 13.43 -10.94 19.51
C GLN A 30 12.33 -10.10 18.86
N TYR A 31 11.54 -10.73 18.01
CA TYR A 31 10.42 -10.16 17.30
C TYR A 31 9.15 -10.92 17.62
N PHE A 32 8.07 -10.16 17.76
CA PHE A 32 6.74 -10.68 18.02
C PHE A 32 5.80 -10.15 16.95
N LYS A 33 5.13 -11.05 16.24
CA LYS A 33 4.33 -10.74 15.07
C LYS A 33 2.85 -10.63 15.39
N PHE A 34 2.16 -9.80 14.64
CA PHE A 34 0.71 -9.63 14.69
C PHE A 34 0.15 -9.31 13.29
N PRO A 35 -1.10 -9.72 12.98
CA PRO A 35 -1.70 -9.51 11.67
C PRO A 35 -2.30 -8.11 11.53
N ILE A 36 -2.12 -7.52 10.35
CA ILE A 36 -2.78 -6.29 9.93
C ILE A 36 -3.61 -6.58 8.69
N TYR A 37 -4.93 -6.57 8.85
CA TYR A 37 -5.92 -6.78 7.79
C TYR A 37 -6.77 -5.53 7.50
N LYS A 38 -6.64 -4.48 8.32
CA LYS A 38 -7.25 -3.16 8.11
C LYS A 38 -6.20 -2.06 8.24
N THR A 39 -6.27 -1.10 7.32
CA THR A 39 -5.45 0.13 7.39
C THR A 39 -6.06 1.09 8.42
N GLY A 40 -5.24 1.69 9.27
CA GLY A 40 -5.68 2.64 10.29
C GLY A 40 -4.71 2.70 11.47
N ILE A 41 -5.16 3.25 12.59
CA ILE A 41 -4.41 3.22 13.85
C ILE A 41 -4.68 1.92 14.57
N HIS A 42 -3.60 1.24 14.95
CA HIS A 42 -3.62 0.02 15.74
C HIS A 42 -3.07 0.29 17.13
N ARG A 43 -3.60 -0.42 18.13
CA ARG A 43 -3.18 -0.31 19.53
C ARG A 43 -2.77 -1.67 20.09
N LEU A 44 -1.61 -1.71 20.72
CA LEU A 44 -1.14 -2.80 21.58
C LEU A 44 -1.21 -2.34 23.03
N GLU A 45 -2.09 -2.96 23.80
CA GLU A 45 -2.24 -2.68 25.23
C GLU A 45 -1.14 -3.39 26.04
N TYR A 46 -0.69 -2.76 27.13
CA TYR A 46 0.32 -3.30 28.03
C TYR A 46 0.07 -4.77 28.42
N ASN A 47 -1.16 -5.12 28.80
CA ASN A 47 -1.50 -6.48 29.22
C ASN A 47 -1.24 -7.53 28.12
N THR A 48 -1.56 -7.23 26.87
CA THR A 48 -1.29 -8.12 25.73
C THR A 48 0.21 -8.29 25.50
N ILE A 49 0.97 -7.19 25.58
CA ILE A 49 2.43 -7.21 25.42
C ILE A 49 3.04 -8.05 26.55
N LYS A 50 2.70 -7.73 27.80
CA LYS A 50 3.20 -8.40 29.01
C LYS A 50 2.99 -9.91 28.96
N ILE A 51 1.76 -10.36 28.68
CA ILE A 51 1.42 -11.80 28.67
C ILE A 51 2.28 -12.53 27.63
N THR A 52 2.41 -11.96 26.43
CA THR A 52 3.11 -12.60 25.32
C THR A 52 4.62 -12.65 25.52
N LEU A 53 5.21 -11.55 26.01
CA LEU A 53 6.64 -11.48 26.34
C LEU A 53 6.97 -12.44 27.48
N PHE A 54 6.15 -12.48 28.54
CA PHE A 54 6.34 -13.37 29.67
C PHE A 54 6.32 -14.85 29.25
N GLN A 55 5.39 -15.24 28.36
CA GLN A 55 5.34 -16.61 27.81
C GLN A 55 6.59 -16.99 27.01
N SER A 56 7.33 -15.99 26.51
CA SER A 56 8.60 -16.17 25.79
C SER A 56 9.84 -15.95 26.68
N GLY A 57 9.66 -15.88 28.01
CA GLY A 57 10.73 -15.72 28.98
C GLY A 57 11.31 -14.31 29.08
N VAL A 58 10.58 -13.30 28.61
CA VAL A 58 11.01 -11.90 28.60
C VAL A 58 10.28 -11.12 29.70
N ASP A 59 11.04 -10.42 30.54
CA ASP A 59 10.49 -9.51 31.55
C ASP A 59 10.37 -8.10 30.98
N ILE A 60 9.13 -7.66 30.71
CA ILE A 60 8.82 -6.34 30.16
C ILE A 60 9.29 -5.19 31.07
N SER A 61 9.41 -5.40 32.39
CA SER A 61 9.87 -4.37 33.33
C SER A 61 11.34 -3.98 33.14
N THR A 62 12.08 -4.75 32.32
CA THR A 62 13.48 -4.45 31.96
C THR A 62 13.60 -3.62 30.68
N ILE A 63 12.49 -3.38 29.97
CA ILE A 63 12.45 -2.68 28.69
C ILE A 63 11.86 -1.29 28.90
N THR A 64 12.62 -0.26 28.60
CA THR A 64 12.16 1.13 28.70
C THR A 64 11.30 1.52 27.49
N THR A 65 10.40 2.49 27.68
CA THR A 65 9.50 2.97 26.63
C THR A 65 10.25 3.47 25.39
N ASN A 66 11.47 3.98 25.53
CA ASN A 66 12.30 4.47 24.42
C ASN A 66 12.90 3.35 23.54
N GLU A 67 12.88 2.10 24.00
CA GLU A 67 13.50 0.98 23.27
C GLU A 67 12.53 0.28 22.32
N PHE A 68 11.21 0.38 22.55
CA PHE A 68 10.22 -0.29 21.70
C PHE A 68 10.21 0.24 20.26
N GLN A 69 10.13 -0.69 19.32
CA GLN A 69 10.07 -0.45 17.88
C GLN A 69 8.98 -1.33 17.25
N VAL A 70 8.35 -0.82 16.20
CA VAL A 70 7.45 -1.60 15.35
C VAL A 70 7.97 -1.58 13.92
N PHE A 71 8.06 -2.75 13.29
CA PHE A 71 8.44 -2.91 11.90
C PHE A 71 7.28 -3.44 11.07
N GLY A 72 7.11 -2.89 9.87
CA GLY A 72 6.11 -3.33 8.91
C GLY A 72 6.41 -2.76 7.53
N LYS A 73 6.08 -3.51 6.47
CA LYS A 73 6.42 -3.16 5.08
C LYS A 73 7.91 -2.79 4.94
N GLU A 74 8.77 -3.64 5.49
CA GLU A 74 10.25 -3.61 5.37
C GLU A 74 10.94 -2.40 6.02
N LYS A 75 10.24 -1.66 6.88
CA LYS A 75 10.80 -0.50 7.59
C LYS A 75 10.25 -0.34 9.00
N GLU A 76 10.98 0.42 9.81
CA GLU A 76 10.46 0.88 11.09
C GLU A 76 9.29 1.84 10.89
N VAL A 77 8.30 1.76 11.78
CA VAL A 77 7.08 2.56 11.79
C VAL A 77 7.11 3.43 13.03
N ALA A 78 6.84 4.72 12.85
CA ALA A 78 6.72 5.65 13.97
C ALA A 78 5.56 5.27 14.90
N ILE A 79 5.87 5.14 16.20
CA ILE A 79 4.90 4.77 17.22
C ILE A 79 4.63 5.93 18.20
N HIS A 80 3.43 5.98 18.75
CA HIS A 80 3.12 6.74 19.95
C HIS A 80 3.08 5.77 21.12
N ILE A 81 3.67 6.16 22.24
CA ILE A 81 3.59 5.40 23.48
C ILE A 81 2.92 6.31 24.49
N GLU A 82 1.80 5.83 25.05
CA GLU A 82 1.21 6.44 26.22
C GLU A 82 1.83 5.78 27.45
N ASP A 83 2.49 6.59 28.25
CA ASP A 83 3.11 6.26 29.54
C ASP A 83 2.48 7.22 30.55
N GLU A 84 1.38 6.80 31.16
CA GLU A 84 0.49 7.70 31.92
C GLU A 84 1.17 8.21 33.20
N ASP A 85 1.95 7.36 33.88
CA ASP A 85 2.68 7.73 35.09
C ASP A 85 4.06 8.34 34.81
N GLY A 86 4.51 8.28 33.56
CA GLY A 86 5.75 8.90 33.09
C GLY A 86 7.00 8.27 33.67
N ASN A 87 6.92 7.01 34.10
CA ASN A 87 8.02 6.33 34.78
C ASN A 87 9.09 5.77 33.81
N GLY A 88 8.84 5.84 32.50
CA GLY A 88 9.74 5.36 31.46
C GLY A 88 9.62 3.87 31.15
N PHE A 89 8.61 3.18 31.68
CA PHE A 89 8.34 1.76 31.48
C PHE A 89 6.84 1.52 31.24
N LEU A 90 6.51 0.59 30.34
CA LEU A 90 5.10 0.21 30.15
C LEU A 90 4.57 -0.52 31.37
N ASN A 91 3.45 -0.04 31.91
CA ASN A 91 2.75 -0.59 33.06
C ASN A 91 1.23 -0.30 33.00
N GLY A 92 0.45 -0.88 33.93
CA GLY A 92 -0.95 -0.50 34.14
C GLY A 92 -1.81 -0.40 32.86
N ASP A 93 -2.26 0.82 32.57
CA ASP A 93 -3.15 1.19 31.46
C ASP A 93 -2.39 1.75 30.23
N ASP A 94 -1.05 1.62 30.19
CA ASP A 94 -0.20 2.07 29.10
C ASP A 94 -0.40 1.28 27.80
N TYR A 95 -0.02 1.88 26.67
CA TYR A 95 -0.17 1.27 25.35
C TYR A 95 0.77 1.84 24.29
N ILE A 96 0.94 1.07 23.21
CA ILE A 96 1.62 1.48 21.98
C ILE A 96 0.60 1.66 20.86
N GLU A 97 0.65 2.80 20.17
CA GLU A 97 -0.18 3.15 19.02
C GLU A 97 0.66 3.37 17.77
N PHE A 98 0.18 2.90 16.62
CA PHE A 98 0.86 3.13 15.35
C PHE A 98 -0.10 3.08 14.17
N TYR A 99 0.24 3.80 13.10
CA TYR A 99 -0.46 3.68 11.83
C TYR A 99 0.08 2.48 11.05
N ALA A 100 -0.79 1.55 10.68
CA ALA A 100 -0.43 0.39 9.87
C ALA A 100 -1.31 0.32 8.62
N GLU A 101 -0.72 -0.17 7.54
CA GLU A 101 -1.42 -0.44 6.29
C GLU A 101 -1.62 -1.94 6.15
N LYS A 102 -2.81 -2.37 5.72
CA LYS A 102 -3.03 -3.76 5.32
C LYS A 102 -2.23 -4.11 4.06
N ASN A 103 -2.19 -5.39 3.70
CA ASN A 103 -1.50 -5.77 2.47
C ASN A 103 -2.23 -5.20 1.23
N THR A 104 -1.42 -4.77 0.28
CA THR A 104 -1.82 -4.41 -1.08
C THR A 104 -0.90 -5.15 -2.04
N SER A 105 -0.94 -4.86 -3.33
CA SER A 105 -0.02 -5.48 -4.30
C SER A 105 1.39 -4.88 -4.31
N TRP A 106 1.76 -4.11 -3.29
CA TRP A 106 3.07 -3.45 -3.20
C TRP A 106 4.24 -4.45 -3.33
N LEU A 107 4.14 -5.60 -2.66
CA LEU A 107 5.15 -6.67 -2.73
C LEU A 107 4.94 -7.62 -3.92
N ASP A 108 3.70 -7.74 -4.40
CA ASP A 108 3.39 -8.59 -5.56
C ASP A 108 4.14 -8.12 -6.81
N SER A 109 4.48 -6.83 -6.88
CA SER A 109 5.32 -6.27 -7.94
C SER A 109 6.64 -7.02 -8.16
N LEU A 110 7.15 -7.73 -7.13
CA LEU A 110 8.38 -8.52 -7.21
C LEU A 110 8.23 -9.86 -7.96
N VAL A 111 7.01 -10.40 -8.10
CA VAL A 111 6.80 -11.66 -8.84
C VAL A 111 6.60 -11.42 -10.34
N TYR A 112 6.20 -10.20 -10.72
CA TYR A 112 6.05 -9.83 -12.13
C TYR A 112 7.39 -9.58 -12.80
N THR A 113 7.46 -9.87 -14.09
CA THR A 113 8.60 -9.49 -14.94
C THR A 113 8.79 -7.97 -15.03
N SER A 114 7.75 -7.19 -14.74
CA SER A 114 7.80 -5.74 -14.54
C SER A 114 6.79 -5.30 -13.48
N PRO A 115 7.14 -4.38 -12.56
CA PRO A 115 6.20 -3.85 -11.56
C PRO A 115 4.99 -3.14 -12.20
N GLU A 116 5.14 -2.66 -13.44
CA GLU A 116 4.05 -2.03 -14.19
C GLU A 116 2.97 -3.03 -14.64
N TYR A 117 3.19 -4.34 -14.51
CA TYR A 117 2.23 -5.36 -14.91
C TYR A 117 1.23 -5.74 -13.82
N VAL A 118 1.46 -5.32 -12.56
CA VAL A 118 0.52 -5.52 -11.45
C VAL A 118 -0.87 -4.99 -11.81
N THR A 119 -1.88 -5.85 -11.91
CA THR A 119 -3.20 -5.48 -12.47
C THR A 119 -4.00 -4.53 -11.58
N ASP A 120 -3.93 -4.68 -10.25
CA ASP A 120 -4.62 -3.84 -9.28
C ASP A 120 -3.65 -3.42 -8.13
N PRO A 121 -3.39 -2.11 -7.91
CA PRO A 121 -2.59 -1.64 -6.79
C PRO A 121 -3.26 -1.83 -5.40
N TYR A 122 -4.56 -2.14 -5.35
CA TYR A 122 -5.40 -2.18 -4.14
C TYR A 122 -5.85 -3.59 -3.71
N TYR A 123 -5.46 -4.63 -4.46
CA TYR A 123 -5.77 -6.03 -4.18
C TYR A 123 -4.53 -6.90 -4.40
N SER A 124 -4.14 -7.66 -3.37
CA SER A 124 -2.98 -8.56 -3.51
C SER A 124 -3.37 -9.83 -4.27
N LEU A 125 -2.44 -10.35 -5.06
CA LEU A 125 -2.50 -11.65 -5.71
C LEU A 125 -2.65 -12.80 -4.70
N PHE A 126 -1.98 -12.69 -3.54
CA PHE A 126 -1.78 -13.82 -2.63
C PHE A 126 -2.60 -13.73 -1.35
N ASN A 127 -2.56 -12.58 -0.68
CA ASN A 127 -3.16 -12.42 0.66
C ASN A 127 -3.35 -10.94 0.99
N ASP A 128 -4.46 -10.60 1.64
CA ASP A 128 -4.76 -9.22 2.07
C ASP A 128 -4.23 -8.87 3.48
N THR A 129 -3.74 -9.87 4.22
CA THR A 129 -3.21 -9.73 5.57
C THR A 129 -1.69 -9.68 5.57
N ILE A 130 -1.11 -8.61 6.09
CA ILE A 130 0.35 -8.48 6.29
C ILE A 130 0.70 -8.69 7.78
N ARG A 131 1.94 -9.06 8.07
CA ARG A 131 2.45 -9.15 9.45
C ARG A 131 3.33 -7.96 9.76
N TYR A 132 3.07 -7.34 10.90
CA TYR A 132 3.93 -6.35 11.54
C TYR A 132 4.59 -6.99 12.76
N TYR A 133 5.66 -6.39 13.25
CA TYR A 133 6.52 -6.97 14.28
C TYR A 133 6.84 -5.94 15.36
N LEU A 134 6.61 -6.29 16.62
CA LEU A 134 7.12 -5.56 17.78
C LEU A 134 8.50 -6.13 18.14
N THR A 135 9.45 -5.25 18.41
CA THR A 135 10.78 -5.57 18.95
C THR A 135 11.22 -4.43 19.89
N TRP A 136 12.39 -4.56 20.49
CA TRP A 136 13.03 -3.50 21.26
C TRP A 136 14.54 -3.47 21.03
N THR A 137 15.13 -2.28 21.07
CA THR A 137 16.57 -2.07 20.84
C THR A 137 17.21 -1.32 21.99
N SER A 138 18.37 -1.79 22.47
CA SER A 138 19.19 -1.08 23.45
C SER A 138 20.07 0.01 22.84
N GLN A 139 20.08 0.14 21.50
CA GLN A 139 20.92 1.12 20.79
C GLN A 139 20.24 2.48 20.58
N GLY A 140 19.01 2.66 21.06
CA GLY A 140 18.20 3.85 20.82
C GLY A 140 17.78 4.00 19.34
N GLY A 141 17.26 5.18 18.99
CA GLY A 141 16.88 5.51 17.61
C GLY A 141 15.48 5.05 17.19
N ALA A 142 14.66 4.57 18.12
CA ALA A 142 13.32 4.11 17.84
C ALA A 142 12.41 5.26 17.33
N GLN A 143 11.70 5.03 16.22
CA GLN A 143 10.88 6.06 15.59
C GLN A 143 9.66 6.39 16.44
N ARG A 144 9.37 7.70 16.59
CA ARG A 144 8.24 8.20 17.37
C ARG A 144 7.37 9.12 16.55
N MET A 145 6.07 9.11 16.82
CA MET A 145 5.16 10.11 16.29
C MET A 145 5.44 11.47 16.92
N ILE A 146 5.36 12.53 16.10
CA ILE A 146 5.60 13.90 16.55
C ILE A 146 4.28 14.53 16.95
N LYS A 147 4.20 15.06 18.17
CA LYS A 147 3.02 15.81 18.63
C LYS A 147 3.00 17.23 18.06
N GLU A 148 1.85 17.67 17.57
CA GLU A 148 1.63 19.03 17.09
C GLU A 148 0.37 19.61 17.73
N ASP A 149 0.59 20.45 18.75
CA ASP A 149 -0.46 21.03 19.60
C ASP A 149 -0.84 22.47 19.22
N SER A 150 -0.35 22.99 18.08
CA SER A 150 -0.66 24.36 17.66
C SER A 150 -2.16 24.55 17.39
N ILE A 151 -2.77 25.52 18.07
CA ILE A 151 -4.21 25.85 17.93
C ILE A 151 -4.47 27.34 17.64
N ASN A 152 -3.44 28.12 17.31
CA ASN A 152 -3.62 29.53 16.95
C ASN A 152 -4.09 29.68 15.50
N PHE A 153 -5.39 29.48 15.28
CA PHE A 153 -6.00 29.47 13.94
C PHE A 153 -6.08 30.85 13.27
N ASN A 154 -6.05 31.94 14.04
CA ASN A 154 -6.29 33.29 13.53
C ASN A 154 -5.19 33.79 12.59
N SER A 155 -3.99 33.21 12.67
CA SER A 155 -2.86 33.56 11.80
C SER A 155 -2.85 32.80 10.47
N PHE A 156 -3.84 31.93 10.21
CA PHE A 156 -3.85 31.04 9.04
C PHE A 156 -5.19 31.10 8.31
N THR A 157 -5.13 31.27 6.99
CA THR A 157 -6.31 31.20 6.12
C THR A 157 -6.76 29.74 5.97
N PRO A 158 -8.07 29.45 6.12
CA PRO A 158 -8.61 28.11 5.87
C PRO A 158 -8.36 27.65 4.43
N ARG A 159 -8.06 26.36 4.25
CA ARG A 159 -8.04 25.70 2.95
C ARG A 159 -9.47 25.44 2.49
N ASN A 160 -9.73 25.67 1.21
CA ASN A 160 -11.08 25.47 0.63
C ASN A 160 -11.37 24.02 0.24
N TYR A 161 -10.32 23.23 -0.02
CA TYR A 161 -10.47 21.84 -0.43
C TYR A 161 -9.32 20.95 0.06
N CYS A 162 -9.61 19.66 0.15
CA CYS A 162 -8.64 18.57 0.15
C CYS A 162 -8.83 17.68 -1.06
N TRP A 163 -7.90 16.75 -1.29
CA TRP A 163 -8.06 15.69 -2.27
C TRP A 163 -8.67 14.46 -1.61
N ASN A 164 -9.88 14.07 -2.04
CA ASN A 164 -10.40 12.76 -1.70
C ASN A 164 -10.02 11.75 -2.80
N LYS A 165 -9.81 10.49 -2.41
CA LYS A 165 -9.52 9.37 -3.31
C LYS A 165 -10.50 8.24 -3.05
N ASN A 166 -11.40 8.02 -4.00
CA ASN A 166 -12.25 6.84 -4.03
C ASN A 166 -11.75 5.87 -5.10
N TYR A 167 -11.96 4.57 -4.88
CA TYR A 167 -11.65 3.55 -5.86
C TYR A 167 -12.61 2.37 -5.76
N VAL A 168 -12.82 1.70 -6.89
CA VAL A 168 -13.51 0.42 -7.01
C VAL A 168 -12.51 -0.57 -7.57
N LYS A 169 -12.48 -1.78 -7.00
CA LYS A 169 -11.59 -2.86 -7.40
C LYS A 169 -12.36 -4.12 -7.72
N PHE A 170 -11.82 -4.93 -8.61
CA PHE A 170 -12.46 -6.14 -9.08
C PHE A 170 -11.54 -7.35 -8.98
N PHE A 171 -12.10 -8.46 -8.50
CA PHE A 171 -11.37 -9.71 -8.23
C PHE A 171 -12.25 -10.95 -8.47
N SER A 172 -13.30 -10.82 -9.31
CA SER A 172 -14.22 -11.93 -9.58
C SER A 172 -13.66 -12.97 -10.54
N ASN A 173 -12.66 -12.58 -11.33
CA ASN A 173 -12.03 -13.40 -12.36
C ASN A 173 -10.50 -13.27 -12.25
N TYR A 174 -9.81 -14.27 -12.78
CA TYR A 174 -8.35 -14.28 -12.89
C TYR A 174 -7.97 -14.45 -14.36
N THR A 175 -7.08 -13.59 -14.87
CA THR A 175 -6.50 -13.71 -16.21
C THR A 175 -5.09 -14.24 -16.11
N PHE A 176 -4.66 -15.04 -17.09
CA PHE A 176 -3.34 -15.70 -17.13
C PHE A 176 -2.33 -14.98 -18.03
N GLY A 177 -2.60 -13.72 -18.38
CA GLY A 177 -1.78 -13.00 -19.36
C GLY A 177 -1.91 -13.54 -20.78
N GLU A 178 -0.86 -13.34 -21.57
CA GLU A 178 -0.75 -13.86 -22.93
C GLU A 178 -0.78 -15.40 -22.95
N GLN A 179 -1.52 -15.95 -23.92
CA GLN A 179 -1.62 -17.39 -24.10
C GLN A 179 -1.34 -17.79 -25.55
N GLU A 180 -0.51 -18.80 -25.73
CA GLU A 180 -0.26 -19.45 -27.02
C GLU A 180 -0.85 -20.86 -26.98
N GLU A 181 -1.80 -21.15 -27.88
CA GLU A 181 -2.55 -22.43 -27.90
C GLU A 181 -3.17 -22.84 -26.55
N GLY A 182 -3.51 -21.85 -25.70
CA GLY A 182 -4.09 -22.05 -24.37
C GLY A 182 -3.07 -22.28 -23.25
N LEU A 183 -1.77 -22.22 -23.54
CA LEU A 183 -0.69 -22.26 -22.55
C LEU A 183 -0.28 -20.84 -22.18
N SER A 184 -0.08 -20.59 -20.88
CA SER A 184 0.43 -19.31 -20.36
C SER A 184 1.90 -19.43 -19.94
N SER A 185 2.57 -18.28 -19.84
CA SER A 185 3.92 -18.20 -19.26
C SER A 185 3.92 -18.72 -17.80
N PRO A 186 5.01 -19.36 -17.34
CA PRO A 186 5.20 -19.63 -15.91
C PRO A 186 5.64 -18.38 -15.13
N LEU A 187 5.93 -17.27 -15.82
CA LEU A 187 6.26 -15.98 -15.23
C LEU A 187 5.00 -15.11 -15.16
N PHE A 188 4.87 -14.31 -14.10
CA PHE A 188 3.81 -13.30 -14.02
C PHE A 188 4.11 -12.18 -15.01
N GLU A 189 3.30 -12.11 -16.06
CA GLU A 189 3.50 -11.21 -17.19
C GLU A 189 2.34 -10.22 -17.34
N GLN A 190 2.43 -9.37 -18.37
CA GLN A 190 1.41 -8.38 -18.66
C GLN A 190 0.04 -9.04 -18.87
N GLY A 191 -0.96 -8.50 -18.17
CA GLY A 191 -2.34 -9.00 -18.26
C GLY A 191 -2.65 -10.21 -17.39
N GLU A 192 -1.70 -10.73 -16.61
CA GLU A 192 -1.97 -11.75 -15.58
C GLU A 192 -2.39 -11.09 -14.25
N GLY A 193 -3.46 -11.60 -13.62
CA GLY A 193 -3.88 -11.14 -12.29
C GLY A 193 -5.40 -11.15 -12.06
N TRP A 194 -5.80 -10.62 -10.90
CA TRP A 194 -7.22 -10.47 -10.54
C TRP A 194 -7.86 -9.32 -11.32
N VAL A 195 -9.05 -9.60 -11.86
CA VAL A 195 -9.84 -8.67 -12.67
C VAL A 195 -11.35 -8.84 -12.44
N GLY A 196 -12.15 -7.95 -13.02
CA GLY A 196 -13.61 -8.07 -13.05
C GLY A 196 -14.15 -9.02 -14.11
N PRO A 197 -15.49 -9.08 -14.24
CA PRO A 197 -16.15 -9.88 -15.27
C PRO A 197 -15.68 -9.48 -16.67
N VAL A 198 -15.64 -10.46 -17.59
CA VAL A 198 -15.31 -10.22 -18.99
C VAL A 198 -16.39 -9.37 -19.66
N LEU A 199 -15.99 -8.27 -20.29
CA LEU A 199 -16.80 -7.54 -21.24
C LEU A 199 -16.43 -8.03 -22.66
N THR A 200 -17.45 -8.23 -23.51
CA THR A 200 -17.24 -8.73 -24.88
C THR A 200 -17.69 -7.72 -25.91
N LYS A 201 -17.12 -7.81 -27.13
CA LYS A 201 -17.45 -6.98 -28.29
C LYS A 201 -18.93 -6.59 -28.39
N GLY A 202 -19.18 -5.29 -28.55
CA GLY A 202 -20.53 -4.73 -28.74
C GLY A 202 -21.31 -4.53 -27.45
N ASN A 203 -20.74 -4.84 -26.29
CA ASN A 203 -21.35 -4.60 -24.99
C ASN A 203 -20.68 -3.42 -24.27
N SER A 204 -21.38 -2.91 -23.27
CA SER A 204 -20.89 -1.91 -22.33
C SER A 204 -21.26 -2.27 -20.89
N ASN A 205 -20.51 -1.73 -19.94
CA ASN A 205 -20.79 -1.82 -18.52
C ASN A 205 -20.49 -0.47 -17.85
N SER A 206 -21.30 -0.08 -16.87
CA SER A 206 -21.15 1.16 -16.11
C SER A 206 -20.91 0.86 -14.64
N VAL A 207 -19.91 1.52 -14.08
CA VAL A 207 -19.54 1.41 -12.67
C VAL A 207 -19.70 2.78 -12.02
N ASN A 208 -20.50 2.84 -10.96
CA ASN A 208 -20.63 4.05 -10.15
C ASN A 208 -19.52 4.12 -9.10
N ILE A 209 -19.01 5.33 -8.88
CA ILE A 209 -18.01 5.64 -7.87
C ILE A 209 -18.47 6.86 -7.07
N SER A 210 -18.34 6.81 -5.74
CA SER A 210 -18.71 7.94 -4.88
C SER A 210 -17.84 9.15 -5.22
N SER A 211 -18.50 10.31 -5.29
CA SER A 211 -17.87 11.61 -5.45
C SER A 211 -18.56 12.65 -4.57
N GLU A 212 -19.03 12.21 -3.40
CA GLU A 212 -19.72 13.03 -2.41
C GLU A 212 -18.88 14.23 -2.00
N ASN A 213 -19.56 15.35 -1.71
CA ASN A 213 -18.94 16.56 -1.17
C ASN A 213 -17.80 17.14 -2.03
N VAL A 214 -17.93 16.99 -3.36
CA VAL A 214 -17.03 17.66 -4.31
C VAL A 214 -17.03 19.18 -4.11
N TYR A 215 -15.83 19.76 -4.12
CA TYR A 215 -15.63 21.20 -4.17
C TYR A 215 -15.50 21.64 -5.63
N SER A 216 -16.61 22.02 -6.26
CA SER A 216 -16.70 22.29 -7.71
C SER A 216 -15.86 23.47 -8.21
N SER A 217 -15.46 24.39 -7.32
CA SER A 217 -14.57 25.51 -7.64
C SER A 217 -13.08 25.15 -7.49
N GLY A 218 -12.77 23.89 -7.20
CA GLY A 218 -11.41 23.37 -7.08
C GLY A 218 -10.75 23.06 -8.43
N PRO A 219 -9.51 22.55 -8.40
CA PRO A 219 -8.83 22.05 -9.60
C PRO A 219 -9.60 20.92 -10.30
N SER A 220 -9.28 20.66 -11.57
CA SER A 220 -9.85 19.51 -12.29
C SER A 220 -9.59 18.21 -11.54
N SER A 221 -10.61 17.37 -11.46
CA SER A 221 -10.50 16.02 -10.89
C SER A 221 -9.74 15.11 -11.86
N LYS A 222 -9.26 13.96 -11.38
CA LYS A 222 -8.54 12.97 -12.17
C LYS A 222 -9.16 11.61 -11.96
N ALA A 223 -9.35 10.86 -13.03
CA ALA A 223 -9.74 9.46 -12.96
C ALA A 223 -8.66 8.57 -13.57
N ARG A 224 -8.61 7.32 -13.12
CA ARG A 224 -7.84 6.24 -13.72
C ARG A 224 -8.73 5.01 -13.87
N VAL A 225 -8.61 4.34 -15.01
CA VAL A 225 -9.27 3.06 -15.28
C VAL A 225 -8.20 2.13 -15.84
N THR A 226 -8.05 0.96 -15.24
CA THR A 226 -7.12 -0.08 -15.72
C THR A 226 -7.89 -1.15 -16.48
N ILE A 227 -7.56 -1.31 -17.76
CA ILE A 227 -8.16 -2.29 -18.67
C ILE A 227 -7.17 -3.40 -18.97
N ILE A 228 -7.65 -4.65 -18.92
CA ILE A 228 -6.90 -5.85 -19.31
C ILE A 228 -7.57 -6.51 -20.51
N SER A 229 -6.89 -6.67 -21.63
CA SER A 229 -7.38 -7.52 -22.74
C SER A 229 -6.94 -8.97 -22.54
N SER A 230 -7.84 -9.91 -22.81
CA SER A 230 -7.65 -11.34 -22.49
C SER A 230 -7.81 -12.28 -23.70
N ASN A 231 -7.66 -11.74 -24.91
CA ASN A 231 -7.53 -12.53 -26.13
C ASN A 231 -6.66 -11.80 -27.14
N SER A 232 -6.25 -12.48 -28.20
CA SER A 232 -5.70 -11.83 -29.40
C SER A 232 -6.32 -12.49 -30.62
N ALA A 233 -7.37 -11.88 -31.18
CA ALA A 233 -7.98 -12.40 -32.40
C ALA A 233 -7.14 -12.00 -33.61
N GLU A 234 -6.76 -12.97 -34.43
CA GLU A 234 -6.07 -12.73 -35.70
C GLU A 234 -7.04 -12.61 -36.87
N VAL A 235 -6.68 -11.77 -37.85
CA VAL A 235 -7.31 -11.81 -39.18
C VAL A 235 -6.86 -13.05 -39.94
N LEU A 236 -7.76 -13.65 -40.72
CA LEU A 236 -7.42 -14.68 -41.69
C LEU A 236 -7.65 -14.16 -43.11
N PRO A 237 -6.63 -14.15 -44.00
CA PRO A 237 -5.23 -14.53 -43.75
C PRO A 237 -4.48 -13.52 -42.85
N PRO A 238 -3.40 -13.95 -42.15
CA PRO A 238 -2.59 -13.04 -41.33
C PRO A 238 -1.99 -11.92 -42.16
N VAL A 239 -1.95 -10.71 -41.59
CA VAL A 239 -1.31 -9.53 -42.19
C VAL A 239 -0.23 -8.99 -41.26
N THR A 240 0.82 -8.40 -41.82
CA THR A 240 1.96 -7.87 -41.06
C THR A 240 2.21 -6.40 -41.42
N PRO A 241 2.18 -5.47 -40.44
CA PRO A 241 1.85 -5.69 -39.03
C PRO A 241 0.35 -6.05 -38.83
N PRO A 242 0.00 -6.79 -37.77
CA PRO A 242 -1.39 -7.13 -37.51
C PRO A 242 -2.19 -5.86 -37.17
N PRO A 243 -3.45 -5.72 -37.66
CA PRO A 243 -4.30 -4.60 -37.31
C PRO A 243 -4.73 -4.70 -35.85
N PRO A 244 -5.13 -3.59 -35.21
CA PRO A 244 -5.75 -3.63 -33.90
C PRO A 244 -6.90 -4.64 -33.86
N ASN A 245 -6.97 -5.39 -32.77
CA ASN A 245 -8.00 -6.39 -32.50
C ASN A 245 -8.80 -6.12 -31.22
N HIS A 246 -8.46 -5.04 -30.52
CA HIS A 246 -9.25 -4.46 -29.44
C HIS A 246 -9.67 -3.02 -29.75
N ASN A 247 -10.89 -2.64 -29.35
CA ASN A 247 -11.33 -1.24 -29.26
C ASN A 247 -11.89 -0.97 -27.86
N THR A 248 -11.30 -0.02 -27.15
CA THR A 248 -11.78 0.42 -25.83
C THR A 248 -12.33 1.82 -25.96
N LYS A 249 -13.57 2.00 -25.50
CA LYS A 249 -14.17 3.30 -25.26
C LYS A 249 -14.49 3.49 -23.79
N LEU A 250 -14.13 4.65 -23.26
CA LEU A 250 -14.48 5.05 -21.91
C LEU A 250 -15.34 6.31 -21.94
N TYR A 251 -16.29 6.38 -21.01
CA TYR A 251 -17.12 7.54 -20.78
C TYR A 251 -17.11 7.90 -19.30
N PHE A 252 -17.03 9.19 -19.00
CA PHE A 252 -17.23 9.72 -17.65
C PHE A 252 -18.54 10.50 -17.61
N ASN A 253 -19.50 10.08 -16.78
CA ASN A 253 -20.85 10.66 -16.73
C ASN A 253 -21.48 10.81 -18.14
N ASN A 254 -21.40 9.75 -18.95
CA ASN A 254 -21.86 9.68 -20.34
C ASN A 254 -21.10 10.57 -21.35
N LEU A 255 -20.06 11.28 -20.94
CA LEU A 255 -19.20 12.04 -21.85
C LEU A 255 -18.02 11.17 -22.31
N PRO A 256 -17.77 11.03 -23.63
CA PRO A 256 -16.64 10.25 -24.13
C PRO A 256 -15.31 10.86 -23.71
N ILE A 257 -14.38 10.03 -23.24
CA ILE A 257 -13.05 10.42 -22.75
C ILE A 257 -11.93 9.63 -23.43
N VAL A 258 -12.19 8.39 -23.84
CA VAL A 258 -11.26 7.53 -24.56
C VAL A 258 -12.02 6.84 -25.68
N ASP A 259 -11.42 6.79 -26.87
CA ASP A 259 -11.74 5.86 -27.94
C ASP A 259 -10.41 5.47 -28.59
N THR A 260 -9.94 4.26 -28.32
CA THR A 260 -8.63 3.80 -28.79
C THR A 260 -8.68 2.35 -29.22
N SER A 261 -7.77 1.97 -30.11
CA SER A 261 -7.62 0.59 -30.57
C SER A 261 -6.17 0.14 -30.41
N TYR A 262 -5.98 -1.12 -30.02
CA TYR A 262 -4.69 -1.74 -29.76
C TYR A 262 -4.71 -3.21 -30.16
N TYR A 263 -3.56 -3.88 -30.06
CA TYR A 263 -3.38 -5.26 -30.49
C TYR A 263 -2.92 -6.14 -29.33
N GLY A 264 -3.56 -7.30 -29.20
CA GLY A 264 -3.10 -8.40 -28.34
C GLY A 264 -3.48 -8.26 -26.87
N TYR A 265 -2.85 -9.12 -26.08
CA TYR A 265 -2.93 -9.10 -24.62
C TYR A 265 -2.19 -7.89 -24.08
N ASP A 266 -2.88 -7.09 -23.28
CA ASP A 266 -2.34 -5.82 -22.80
C ASP A 266 -2.97 -5.46 -21.44
N LYS A 267 -2.22 -4.67 -20.67
CA LYS A 267 -2.66 -3.93 -19.50
C LYS A 267 -2.50 -2.45 -19.81
N ILE A 268 -3.60 -1.72 -19.87
CA ILE A 268 -3.60 -0.30 -20.17
C ILE A 268 -4.17 0.50 -19.01
N ASN A 269 -3.35 1.40 -18.46
CA ASN A 269 -3.76 2.38 -17.45
C ASN A 269 -4.22 3.67 -18.14
N PHE A 270 -5.53 3.83 -18.36
CA PHE A 270 -6.06 5.10 -18.86
C PHE A 270 -6.17 6.09 -17.71
N SER A 271 -5.52 7.26 -17.83
CA SER A 271 -5.66 8.32 -16.84
C SER A 271 -5.95 9.66 -17.51
N PHE A 272 -6.98 10.34 -17.03
CA PHE A 272 -7.55 11.51 -17.70
C PHE A 272 -8.14 12.50 -16.68
N PRO A 273 -8.14 13.81 -17.00
CA PRO A 273 -8.87 14.80 -16.21
C PRO A 273 -10.38 14.61 -16.39
N VAL A 274 -11.15 14.83 -15.33
CA VAL A 274 -12.61 14.74 -15.33
C VAL A 274 -13.24 15.90 -14.56
N ASN A 275 -14.50 16.20 -14.91
CA ASN A 275 -15.29 17.23 -14.23
C ASN A 275 -16.33 16.56 -13.34
N VAL A 276 -16.08 16.55 -12.03
CA VAL A 276 -17.00 16.03 -11.02
C VAL A 276 -17.91 17.17 -10.55
N ASN A 277 -19.23 16.98 -10.66
CA ASN A 277 -20.24 17.98 -10.28
C ASN A 277 -21.44 17.38 -9.53
N SER A 278 -21.36 16.11 -9.14
CA SER A 278 -22.41 15.34 -8.45
C SER A 278 -21.80 14.50 -7.33
N SER A 279 -22.65 14.00 -6.41
CA SER A 279 -22.26 13.11 -5.32
C SER A 279 -21.90 11.69 -5.77
N THR A 280 -22.22 11.33 -7.01
CA THR A 280 -21.85 10.06 -7.62
C THR A 280 -21.43 10.31 -9.05
N SER A 281 -20.33 9.70 -9.45
CA SER A 281 -19.83 9.69 -10.82
C SER A 281 -19.92 8.28 -11.41
N SER A 282 -20.00 8.18 -12.72
CA SER A 282 -20.10 6.90 -13.44
C SER A 282 -19.01 6.80 -14.49
N ILE A 283 -18.33 5.65 -14.53
CA ILE A 283 -17.41 5.26 -15.61
C ILE A 283 -18.10 4.17 -16.42
N THR A 284 -18.30 4.42 -17.71
CA THR A 284 -18.77 3.40 -18.65
C THR A 284 -17.61 2.91 -19.49
N HIS A 285 -17.41 1.60 -19.53
CA HIS A 285 -16.53 0.92 -20.46
C HIS A 285 -17.38 0.28 -21.55
N GLU A 286 -17.09 0.60 -22.81
CA GLU A 286 -17.72 0.02 -23.99
C GLU A 286 -16.64 -0.59 -24.87
N ILE A 287 -16.95 -1.75 -25.44
CA ILE A 287 -16.13 -2.36 -26.49
C ILE A 287 -16.81 -2.09 -27.83
N GLY A 288 -16.24 -1.18 -28.60
CA GLY A 288 -16.76 -0.83 -29.91
C GLY A 288 -16.59 -1.95 -30.94
N ALA A 289 -17.26 -1.81 -32.07
CA ALA A 289 -17.12 -2.75 -33.18
C ALA A 289 -15.75 -2.58 -33.85
N ILE A 290 -14.83 -3.51 -33.59
CA ILE A 290 -13.63 -3.68 -34.38
C ILE A 290 -13.85 -4.75 -35.46
N GLY A 291 -13.17 -4.66 -36.61
CA GLY A 291 -13.34 -5.58 -37.73
C GLY A 291 -13.00 -7.06 -37.44
N GLN A 292 -12.47 -7.36 -36.25
CA GLN A 292 -12.09 -8.70 -35.79
C GLN A 292 -13.23 -9.43 -35.06
N GLY A 293 -13.17 -10.76 -35.05
CA GLY A 293 -14.26 -11.62 -34.56
C GLY A 293 -14.58 -11.51 -33.07
N THR A 294 -13.55 -11.42 -32.21
CA THR A 294 -13.71 -11.40 -30.75
C THR A 294 -12.85 -10.33 -30.11
N ASP A 295 -13.43 -9.65 -29.12
CA ASP A 295 -12.75 -8.69 -28.25
C ASP A 295 -13.24 -8.94 -26.83
N ARG A 296 -12.31 -9.27 -25.92
CA ARG A 296 -12.54 -9.57 -24.51
C ARG A 296 -11.65 -8.66 -23.68
N GLN A 297 -12.27 -7.85 -22.85
CA GLN A 297 -11.58 -6.91 -21.97
C GLN A 297 -12.17 -6.99 -20.57
N HIS A 298 -11.38 -6.63 -19.57
CA HIS A 298 -11.76 -6.57 -18.18
C HIS A 298 -11.36 -5.23 -17.59
N ILE A 299 -12.08 -4.80 -16.55
CA ILE A 299 -11.64 -3.72 -15.66
C ILE A 299 -11.02 -4.37 -14.42
N SER A 300 -9.81 -3.97 -14.02
CA SER A 300 -9.23 -4.39 -12.74
C SER A 300 -9.54 -3.38 -11.62
N GLU A 301 -9.38 -2.09 -11.91
CA GLU A 301 -9.66 -1.00 -10.97
C GLU A 301 -10.14 0.28 -11.66
N ILE A 302 -10.88 1.07 -10.90
CA ILE A 302 -11.26 2.45 -11.22
C ILE A 302 -10.91 3.31 -10.01
N THR A 303 -10.15 4.38 -10.20
CA THR A 303 -9.82 5.36 -9.15
C THR A 303 -10.25 6.76 -9.55
N LEU A 304 -10.83 7.51 -8.61
CA LEU A 304 -11.20 8.91 -8.76
C LEU A 304 -10.54 9.76 -7.66
N TRP A 305 -9.78 10.76 -8.07
CA TRP A 305 -9.28 11.83 -7.21
C TRP A 305 -10.02 13.12 -7.51
N TYR A 306 -10.60 13.75 -6.50
CA TYR A 306 -11.38 14.97 -6.69
C TYR A 306 -11.22 15.95 -5.52
N PRO A 307 -11.34 17.27 -5.76
CA PRO A 307 -11.40 18.26 -4.69
C PRO A 307 -12.63 18.04 -3.83
N HIS A 308 -12.47 18.01 -2.51
CA HIS A 308 -13.50 17.73 -1.53
C HIS A 308 -13.57 18.87 -0.51
N ASN A 309 -14.78 19.22 -0.06
CA ASN A 309 -15.06 20.44 0.72
C ASN A 309 -14.88 20.30 2.25
N PHE A 310 -14.18 19.26 2.72
CA PHE A 310 -14.00 18.91 4.14
C PHE A 310 -15.28 18.56 4.94
N ASN A 311 -16.38 18.20 4.27
CA ASN A 311 -17.52 17.53 4.93
C ASN A 311 -17.26 16.02 5.03
N PHE A 312 -16.99 15.52 6.23
CA PHE A 312 -16.56 14.13 6.46
C PHE A 312 -17.71 13.10 6.43
N ASN A 313 -18.80 13.38 5.71
CA ASN A 313 -19.91 12.46 5.40
C ASN A 313 -20.63 11.83 6.61
N GLY A 314 -20.39 12.30 7.83
CA GLY A 314 -20.86 11.63 9.03
C GLY A 314 -20.08 10.35 9.33
N ASP A 315 -18.90 10.16 8.74
CA ASP A 315 -18.03 9.01 9.00
C ASP A 315 -17.26 9.21 10.32
N SER A 316 -16.97 8.12 11.02
CA SER A 316 -16.17 8.14 12.25
C SER A 316 -14.67 8.32 11.97
N THR A 317 -14.25 8.04 10.73
CA THR A 317 -12.88 8.24 10.27
C THR A 317 -12.89 8.80 8.86
N PHE A 318 -11.89 9.62 8.52
CA PHE A 318 -11.81 10.20 7.17
C PHE A 318 -10.34 10.34 6.74
N THR A 319 -10.05 9.95 5.49
CA THR A 319 -8.70 10.07 4.90
C THR A 319 -8.72 11.05 3.74
N PHE A 320 -7.77 11.96 3.70
CA PHE A 320 -7.65 12.92 2.60
C PHE A 320 -6.21 13.33 2.31
N GLY A 321 -5.93 13.71 1.07
CA GLY A 321 -4.68 14.37 0.69
C GLY A 321 -4.78 15.87 0.89
N LEU A 322 -3.73 16.49 1.43
CA LEU A 322 -3.60 17.94 1.55
C LEU A 322 -2.31 18.39 0.88
N ALA A 323 -2.43 19.24 -0.14
CA ALA A 323 -1.28 19.86 -0.78
C ALA A 323 -0.65 20.92 0.14
N ASN A 324 0.67 21.04 0.11
CA ASN A 324 1.43 22.04 0.84
C ASN A 324 0.88 23.45 0.55
N ASN A 325 0.96 24.33 1.55
CA ASN A 325 0.64 25.74 1.39
C ASN A 325 1.89 26.49 0.91
N PRO A 326 1.90 27.03 -0.33
CA PRO A 326 3.06 27.77 -0.81
C PRO A 326 3.27 29.10 -0.08
N ASN A 327 2.24 29.60 0.61
CA ASN A 327 2.23 30.93 1.23
C ASN A 327 2.30 30.89 2.76
N SER A 328 2.38 29.71 3.38
CA SER A 328 2.45 29.56 4.84
C SER A 328 3.08 28.23 5.24
N LEU A 329 3.69 28.18 6.43
CA LEU A 329 4.29 26.96 6.98
C LEU A 329 3.24 25.91 7.40
N LYS A 330 2.00 26.34 7.66
CA LYS A 330 0.89 25.46 8.02
C LYS A 330 -0.37 25.82 7.22
N SER A 331 -1.23 24.82 7.06
CA SER A 331 -2.58 24.96 6.51
C SER A 331 -3.60 24.84 7.64
N ARG A 332 -4.49 25.82 7.75
CA ARG A 332 -5.70 25.65 8.55
C ARG A 332 -6.72 24.86 7.75
N VAL A 333 -7.24 23.79 8.34
CA VAL A 333 -8.35 23.01 7.78
C VAL A 333 -9.50 23.12 8.75
N ASP A 334 -10.64 23.59 8.24
CA ASP A 334 -11.90 23.59 8.95
C ASP A 334 -12.78 22.50 8.34
N PHE A 335 -13.22 21.54 9.14
CA PHE A 335 -14.03 20.41 8.71
C PHE A 335 -15.41 20.42 9.35
N THR A 336 -16.33 19.71 8.70
CA THR A 336 -17.71 19.56 9.16
C THR A 336 -18.14 18.11 9.08
N ASN A 337 -19.23 17.78 9.77
CA ASN A 337 -19.92 16.50 9.67
C ASN A 337 -19.01 15.27 9.98
N LEU A 338 -18.13 15.37 10.97
CA LEU A 338 -17.53 14.20 11.61
C LEU A 338 -18.60 13.49 12.46
N HIS A 339 -18.63 12.16 12.46
CA HIS A 339 -19.67 11.40 13.18
C HIS A 339 -19.77 11.81 14.66
N SER A 340 -20.99 11.90 15.19
CA SER A 340 -21.25 12.38 16.55
C SER A 340 -20.75 11.46 17.66
N SER A 341 -20.45 10.19 17.35
CA SER A 341 -19.83 9.26 18.30
C SER A 341 -18.33 9.51 18.49
N VAL A 342 -17.70 10.30 17.60
CA VAL A 342 -16.26 10.56 17.69
C VAL A 342 -15.97 11.47 18.88
N ASN A 343 -15.10 11.01 19.77
CA ASN A 343 -14.76 11.72 21.00
C ASN A 343 -13.25 11.93 21.12
N ASN A 344 -12.81 13.16 21.35
CA ASN A 344 -11.40 13.55 21.37
C ASN A 344 -10.62 13.07 20.12
N PRO A 345 -11.06 13.45 18.90
CA PRO A 345 -10.40 13.03 17.68
C PRO A 345 -8.95 13.52 17.62
N ILE A 346 -8.12 12.73 16.95
CA ILE A 346 -6.74 13.04 16.60
C ILE A 346 -6.63 12.95 15.08
N LEU A 347 -5.97 13.94 14.47
CA LEU A 347 -5.63 13.86 13.06
C LEU A 347 -4.17 13.43 12.93
N TYR A 348 -3.95 12.35 12.19
CA TYR A 348 -2.63 11.83 11.87
C TYR A 348 -2.20 12.36 10.50
N VAL A 349 -1.04 12.99 10.43
CA VAL A 349 -0.36 13.28 9.15
C VAL A 349 0.55 12.11 8.84
N ILE A 350 0.24 11.36 7.79
CA ILE A 350 0.92 10.14 7.37
C ILE A 350 1.87 10.51 6.22
N ASN A 351 3.10 10.84 6.59
CA ASN A 351 4.23 11.00 5.69
C ASN A 351 5.45 10.26 6.29
N ASN A 352 6.68 10.63 5.92
CA ASN A 352 7.87 9.99 6.49
C ASN A 352 8.05 10.26 8.00
N GLU A 353 7.48 11.36 8.51
CA GLU A 353 7.50 11.73 9.93
C GLU A 353 6.06 11.85 10.44
N ILE A 354 5.49 10.75 10.93
CA ILE A 354 4.07 10.74 11.34
C ILE A 354 3.82 11.76 12.44
N LYS A 355 2.83 12.63 12.25
CA LYS A 355 2.45 13.67 13.24
C LYS A 355 1.05 13.45 13.81
N ARG A 356 0.89 13.61 15.12
CA ARG A 356 -0.39 13.65 15.83
C ARG A 356 -0.80 15.11 16.01
N ILE A 357 -1.75 15.55 15.19
CA ILE A 357 -2.27 16.91 15.19
C ILE A 357 -3.44 17.00 16.17
N LYS A 358 -3.36 17.96 17.09
CA LYS A 358 -4.45 18.28 18.00
C LYS A 358 -5.65 18.83 17.22
N VAL A 359 -6.81 18.23 17.45
CA VAL A 359 -8.08 18.68 16.87
C VAL A 359 -8.82 19.56 17.86
N VAL A 360 -9.26 20.74 17.43
CA VAL A 360 -10.19 21.60 18.20
C VAL A 360 -11.55 21.50 17.55
N TYR A 361 -12.54 20.97 18.28
CA TYR A 361 -13.84 20.63 17.71
C TYR A 361 -14.99 21.03 18.64
N ASN A 362 -16.18 21.19 18.06
CA ASN A 362 -17.45 21.41 18.74
C ASN A 362 -18.55 20.64 18.00
N GLY A 363 -19.02 19.56 18.60
CA GLY A 363 -19.92 18.62 17.93
C GLY A 363 -19.25 17.98 16.71
N SER A 364 -19.92 18.00 15.56
CA SER A 364 -19.43 17.40 14.32
C SER A 364 -18.42 18.25 13.54
N ASN A 365 -18.09 19.46 14.03
CA ASN A 365 -17.30 20.43 13.28
C ASN A 365 -16.02 20.77 14.04
N GLY A 366 -14.94 21.07 13.34
CA GLY A 366 -13.68 21.41 14.00
C GLY A 366 -12.62 21.99 13.08
N SER A 367 -11.46 22.26 13.67
CA SER A 367 -10.33 22.91 13.03
C SER A 367 -9.02 22.25 13.44
N VAL A 368 -8.07 22.20 12.51
CA VAL A 368 -6.70 21.71 12.71
C VAL A 368 -5.68 22.61 12.00
N LEU A 369 -4.44 22.62 12.49
CA LEU A 369 -3.29 23.23 11.81
C LEU A 369 -2.34 22.13 11.35
N ILE A 370 -2.29 21.91 10.04
CA ILE A 370 -1.45 20.87 9.43
C ILE A 370 -0.18 21.52 8.87
N PRO A 371 1.02 21.18 9.36
CA PRO A 371 2.26 21.69 8.80
C PRO A 371 2.50 21.14 7.39
N ASN A 372 3.21 21.92 6.56
CA ASN A 372 3.65 21.43 5.26
C ASN A 372 4.55 20.19 5.42
N SER A 373 4.47 19.29 4.44
CA SER A 373 5.39 18.16 4.34
C SER A 373 6.81 18.65 4.10
N THR A 374 7.77 18.02 4.77
CA THR A 374 9.21 18.20 4.51
C THR A 374 9.68 17.42 3.28
N ILE A 375 8.88 16.44 2.83
CA ILE A 375 9.15 15.59 1.66
C ILE A 375 7.92 15.61 0.75
N GLY A 376 8.12 15.96 -0.52
CA GLY A 376 7.04 16.07 -1.50
C GLY A 376 6.21 17.34 -1.39
N ASP A 377 5.14 17.40 -2.16
CA ASP A 377 4.26 18.57 -2.31
C ASP A 377 2.94 18.45 -1.53
N SER A 378 2.73 17.35 -0.82
CA SER A 378 1.47 17.00 -0.17
C SER A 378 1.66 16.01 0.98
N SER A 379 0.60 15.80 1.76
CA SER A 379 0.55 14.80 2.82
C SER A 379 -0.80 14.10 2.85
N ILE A 380 -0.82 12.83 3.26
CA ILE A 380 -2.06 12.12 3.59
C ILE A 380 -2.40 12.41 5.05
N CYS A 381 -3.66 12.73 5.31
CA CYS A 381 -4.21 13.00 6.62
C CYS A 381 -5.28 11.97 6.94
N TYR A 382 -5.32 11.48 8.18
CA TYR A 382 -6.30 10.52 8.66
C TYR A 382 -6.82 10.96 10.02
N ILE A 383 -8.12 11.27 10.11
CA ILE A 383 -8.77 11.63 11.38
C ILE A 383 -9.53 10.44 11.93
N THR A 384 -9.43 10.22 13.24
CA THR A 384 -10.06 9.13 13.99
C THR A 384 -10.04 9.44 15.48
N ASP A 385 -10.70 8.65 16.31
CA ASP A 385 -10.52 8.61 17.77
C ASP A 385 -10.14 7.22 18.26
N SER A 386 -9.91 7.09 19.57
CA SER A 386 -9.51 5.83 20.21
C SER A 386 -10.58 4.74 20.13
N LEU A 387 -11.86 5.09 19.99
CA LEU A 387 -12.95 4.12 19.82
C LEU A 387 -12.90 3.42 18.47
N ASN A 388 -12.25 4.02 17.47
CA ASN A 388 -12.07 3.47 16.13
C ASN A 388 -10.67 2.86 15.90
N PHE A 389 -9.82 2.78 16.93
CA PHE A 389 -8.53 2.09 16.82
C PHE A 389 -8.73 0.57 16.77
N PHE A 390 -7.86 -0.11 16.04
CA PHE A 390 -7.85 -1.57 15.98
C PHE A 390 -6.99 -2.13 17.13
N THR A 391 -7.63 -2.73 18.13
CA THR A 391 -6.93 -3.43 19.21
C THR A 391 -6.32 -4.72 18.69
N ILE A 392 -5.02 -4.91 18.92
CA ILE A 392 -4.29 -6.12 18.54
C ILE A 392 -4.37 -7.13 19.68
N ASN A 393 -5.00 -8.27 19.38
CA ASN A 393 -5.14 -9.40 20.31
C ASN A 393 -4.38 -10.66 19.83
N ASP A 394 -4.15 -10.82 18.52
CA ASP A 394 -3.31 -11.90 17.96
C ASP A 394 -1.85 -11.44 17.93
N PHE A 395 -1.11 -11.76 18.98
CA PHE A 395 0.28 -11.38 19.18
C PHE A 395 1.08 -12.61 19.60
N SER A 396 2.13 -12.95 18.85
CA SER A 396 2.89 -14.19 19.08
C SER A 396 4.36 -14.04 18.71
N PRO A 397 5.28 -14.80 19.33
CA PRO A 397 6.69 -14.76 18.95
C PRO A 397 6.90 -15.20 17.49
N VAL A 398 7.91 -14.63 16.84
CA VAL A 398 8.47 -15.20 15.61
C VAL A 398 9.12 -16.55 15.92
N GLY A 399 8.87 -17.56 15.09
CA GLY A 399 9.33 -18.92 15.36
C GLY A 399 8.76 -19.46 16.68
N THR A 400 9.60 -20.09 17.49
CA THR A 400 9.22 -20.63 18.81
C THR A 400 9.66 -19.76 19.99
N ASN A 401 10.60 -18.84 19.78
CA ASN A 401 11.29 -18.10 20.84
C ASN A 401 11.53 -16.61 20.52
N GLY A 402 10.91 -16.10 19.46
CA GLY A 402 11.02 -14.70 19.03
C GLY A 402 12.15 -14.43 18.04
N PHE A 403 13.02 -15.39 17.73
CA PHE A 403 14.14 -15.13 16.83
C PHE A 403 13.82 -15.51 15.38
N PHE A 404 14.21 -14.65 14.44
CA PHE A 404 14.27 -15.03 13.04
C PHE A 404 15.42 -16.01 12.81
N ARG A 405 15.21 -16.91 11.84
CA ARG A 405 16.27 -17.83 11.39
C ARG A 405 17.13 -17.13 10.36
N ASP A 406 18.41 -16.94 10.68
CA ASP A 406 19.41 -16.45 9.74
C ASP A 406 19.84 -17.61 8.82
N PHE A 407 19.31 -17.63 7.59
CA PHE A 407 19.67 -18.64 6.60
C PHE A 407 21.05 -18.41 5.98
N GLU A 408 21.60 -17.19 6.03
CA GLU A 408 22.95 -16.89 5.54
C GLU A 408 24.02 -17.41 6.50
N SER A 409 23.70 -17.44 7.81
CA SER A 409 24.55 -18.09 8.82
C SER A 409 24.59 -19.62 8.70
N LEU A 410 23.67 -20.22 7.93
CA LEU A 410 23.65 -21.66 7.72
C LEU A 410 24.67 -22.04 6.65
N ASN A 411 25.45 -23.08 6.93
CA ASN A 411 26.24 -23.73 5.90
C ASN A 411 25.31 -24.51 4.95
N LEU A 412 24.87 -23.87 3.86
CA LEU A 412 23.99 -24.48 2.86
C LEU A 412 24.58 -25.75 2.21
N ASN A 413 25.91 -25.95 2.31
CA ASN A 413 26.55 -27.17 1.82
C ASN A 413 26.12 -28.43 2.59
N ASP A 414 25.62 -28.29 3.81
CA ASP A 414 25.13 -29.40 4.64
C ASP A 414 23.66 -29.78 4.33
N ALA A 415 22.99 -29.06 3.42
CA ALA A 415 21.55 -29.16 3.16
C ALA A 415 21.18 -29.78 1.79
N TYR A 416 22.03 -30.61 1.19
CA TYR A 416 21.72 -31.27 -0.08
C TYR A 416 21.07 -32.66 0.10
N ILE A 417 19.92 -32.86 -0.53
CA ILE A 417 19.36 -34.19 -0.77
C ILE A 417 19.68 -34.59 -2.21
N ILE A 418 20.57 -35.57 -2.39
CA ILE A 418 20.89 -36.10 -3.72
C ILE A 418 19.91 -37.23 -4.05
N VAL A 419 18.91 -36.94 -4.87
CA VAL A 419 18.02 -37.97 -5.44
C VAL A 419 18.70 -38.55 -6.67
N SER A 420 19.03 -39.84 -6.63
CA SER A 420 19.76 -40.51 -7.70
C SER A 420 19.20 -41.90 -7.97
N HIS A 421 19.23 -42.31 -9.25
CA HIS A 421 18.92 -43.68 -9.62
C HIS A 421 19.96 -44.64 -9.02
N LYS A 422 19.56 -45.86 -8.62
CA LYS A 422 20.47 -46.84 -7.97
C LYS A 422 21.80 -47.06 -8.71
N LYS A 423 21.78 -47.03 -10.05
CA LYS A 423 22.97 -47.16 -10.90
C LYS A 423 23.97 -46.00 -10.79
N LEU A 424 23.54 -44.82 -10.35
CA LEU A 424 24.37 -43.61 -10.22
C LEU A 424 24.75 -43.31 -8.77
N MET A 425 24.37 -44.19 -7.83
CA MET A 425 24.54 -43.98 -6.39
C MET A 425 26.01 -43.78 -5.98
N THR A 426 26.95 -44.45 -6.64
CA THR A 426 28.39 -44.25 -6.37
C THR A 426 28.84 -42.83 -6.70
N GLY A 427 28.42 -42.30 -7.86
CA GLY A 427 28.72 -40.92 -8.26
C GLY A 427 28.04 -39.89 -7.35
N ALA A 428 26.78 -40.16 -6.97
CA ALA A 428 26.03 -39.35 -6.00
C ALA A 428 26.75 -39.27 -4.65
N LYS A 429 27.23 -40.41 -4.12
CA LYS A 429 28.01 -40.46 -2.87
C LYS A 429 29.32 -39.70 -2.97
N ASN A 430 30.08 -39.88 -4.05
CA ASN A 430 31.34 -39.17 -4.26
C ASN A 430 31.13 -37.65 -4.32
N TYR A 431 30.08 -37.20 -5.00
CA TYR A 431 29.74 -35.78 -5.05
C TYR A 431 29.27 -35.25 -3.69
N GLY A 432 28.52 -36.04 -2.94
CA GLY A 432 28.15 -35.74 -1.56
C GLY A 432 29.37 -35.50 -0.67
N THR A 433 30.35 -36.42 -0.70
CA THR A 433 31.60 -36.29 0.07
C THR A 433 32.47 -35.10 -0.38
N TYR A 434 32.41 -34.69 -1.65
CA TYR A 434 33.10 -33.50 -2.13
C TYR A 434 32.48 -32.20 -1.63
N ARG A 435 31.16 -32.19 -1.39
CA ARG A 435 30.39 -31.00 -0.99
C ARG A 435 30.28 -30.81 0.52
N SER A 436 30.39 -31.90 1.30
CA SER A 436 30.57 -31.88 2.76
C SER A 436 31.99 -31.49 3.15
#